data_AF-A0A1Y2E448-F1
#
_entry.id   AF-A0A1Y2E448-F1
#
_cell.length_a   1.000
_cell.length_b   1.000
_cell.length_c   1.000
_cell.angle_alpha   90.00
_cell.angle_beta   90.00
_cell.angle_gamma   90.00
#
_symmetry.space_group_name_H-M   'P 1'
#
loop_
_entity.id
_entity.type
_entity.pdbx_description
1 polymer ?
#
loop_
_entity_poly.entity_id
_entity_poly.type
_entity_poly.pdbx_seq_one_letter_code
_entity_poly.pdbx_strand_id
1 'polypeptide(L)'
;NASVITDNPVGLEAVATLPDELFFTAGTLDGNVKGSISVKSSANGIGVEYKVSFSNLPKDGGPFLYHIHEKKVPNDGNCTSTAAHLDPFVRGEMPTCESKFPQTCQVGDLSGKYGKITSDPFEATYHDEFSSLIAGNNASIVDRSFVVHFSNKTRISCANFA
;
A
#
# COMPACT_ATOMS: atom_id res chain seq x y z
N ASN A 1 -18.86 4.53 -0.75
CA ASN A 1 -17.70 5.38 -1.08
C ASN A 1 -16.95 5.67 0.20
N ALA A 2 -15.63 5.77 0.13
CA ALA A 2 -14.82 6.19 1.25
C ALA A 2 -15.12 7.64 1.63
N SER A 3 -15.20 7.89 2.93
CA SER A 3 -15.33 9.24 3.49
C SER A 3 -13.94 9.83 3.72
N VAL A 4 -13.84 11.15 3.58
CA VAL A 4 -12.63 11.89 3.96
C VAL A 4 -12.39 11.72 5.45
N ILE A 5 -11.15 11.42 5.83
CA ILE A 5 -10.68 11.34 7.22
C ILE A 5 -10.28 12.75 7.66
N THR A 6 -10.87 13.28 8.73
CA THR A 6 -10.67 14.68 9.18
C THR A 6 -9.89 14.83 10.49
N ASP A 7 -9.67 13.73 11.22
CA ASP A 7 -9.18 13.77 12.61
C ASP A 7 -7.93 12.90 12.81
N ASN A 8 -7.09 12.75 11.78
CA ASN A 8 -5.82 12.06 11.93
C ASN A 8 -4.94 12.80 12.96
N PRO A 9 -4.30 12.10 13.92
CA PRO A 9 -3.44 12.75 14.91
C PRO A 9 -2.28 13.45 14.22
N VAL A 10 -2.21 14.78 14.36
CA VAL A 10 -1.19 15.60 13.71
C VAL A 10 0.20 15.17 14.18
N GLY A 11 1.11 14.98 13.23
CA GLY A 11 2.50 14.60 13.50
C GLY A 11 2.73 13.10 13.68
N LEU A 12 1.68 12.27 13.66
CA LEU A 12 1.84 10.82 13.64
C LEU A 12 2.39 10.36 12.28
N GLU A 13 3.34 9.42 12.32
CA GLU A 13 3.97 8.82 11.17
C GLU A 13 4.04 7.31 11.38
N ALA A 14 3.83 6.55 10.30
CA ALA A 14 4.03 5.11 10.27
C ALA A 14 4.89 4.75 9.06
N VAL A 15 5.81 3.81 9.22
CA VAL A 15 6.71 3.39 8.16
C VAL A 15 6.67 1.88 7.99
N ALA A 16 6.60 1.42 6.75
CA ALA A 16 6.71 0.01 6.41
C ALA A 16 7.88 -0.18 5.43
N THR A 17 8.83 -1.04 5.78
CA THR A 17 10.04 -1.30 4.98
C THR A 17 10.06 -2.76 4.55
N LEU A 18 10.25 -3.01 3.26
CA LEU A 18 10.33 -4.37 2.72
C LEU A 18 11.55 -5.12 3.29
N PRO A 19 11.40 -6.40 3.67
CA PRO A 19 12.48 -7.20 4.24
C PRO A 19 13.47 -7.67 3.17
N ASP A 20 14.68 -8.06 3.60
CA ASP A 20 15.64 -8.73 2.71
C ASP A 20 15.22 -10.18 2.42
N GLU A 21 14.48 -10.80 3.34
CA GLU A 21 13.95 -12.15 3.20
C GLU A 21 12.96 -12.28 2.03
N LEU A 22 13.14 -13.34 1.23
CA LEU A 22 12.34 -13.54 0.03
C LEU A 22 10.99 -14.18 0.37
N PHE A 23 9.91 -13.52 -0.04
CA PHE A 23 8.61 -14.17 -0.15
C PHE A 23 8.45 -14.83 -1.52
N PHE A 24 8.71 -14.09 -2.60
CA PHE A 24 8.61 -14.61 -3.96
C PHE A 24 9.98 -15.07 -4.46
N THR A 25 10.09 -16.37 -4.78
CA THR A 25 11.36 -17.00 -5.15
C THR A 25 11.40 -17.49 -6.60
N ALA A 26 10.35 -17.22 -7.38
CA ALA A 26 10.28 -17.63 -8.78
C ALA A 26 10.81 -16.53 -9.71
N GLY A 27 11.35 -16.90 -10.87
CA GLY A 27 11.78 -15.93 -11.89
C GLY A 27 13.19 -15.37 -11.69
N THR A 28 13.43 -14.17 -12.20
CA THR A 28 14.78 -13.57 -12.37
C THR A 28 15.10 -12.48 -11.35
N LEU A 29 14.30 -12.34 -10.30
CA LEU A 29 14.54 -11.35 -9.26
C LEU A 29 15.75 -11.78 -8.43
N ASP A 30 16.78 -10.93 -8.37
CA ASP A 30 17.96 -11.15 -7.53
C ASP A 30 17.74 -10.46 -6.17
N GLY A 31 17.56 -11.25 -5.12
CA GLY A 31 17.13 -10.74 -3.82
C GLY A 31 15.64 -10.39 -3.79
N ASN A 32 15.26 -9.43 -2.94
CA ASN A 32 13.88 -8.96 -2.80
C ASN A 32 13.69 -7.57 -3.41
N VAL A 33 12.43 -7.19 -3.69
CA VAL A 33 12.10 -5.77 -3.91
C VAL A 33 12.49 -5.00 -2.66
N LYS A 34 13.20 -3.89 -2.86
CA LYS A 34 13.70 -3.03 -1.77
C LYS A 34 12.91 -1.76 -1.70
N GLY A 35 12.84 -1.18 -0.50
CA GLY A 35 12.26 0.14 -0.29
C GLY A 35 11.18 0.16 0.79
N SER A 36 10.46 1.26 0.85
CA SER A 36 9.52 1.54 1.93
C SER A 36 8.38 2.45 1.51
N ILE A 37 7.34 2.44 2.35
CA ILE A 37 6.29 3.45 2.36
C ILE A 37 6.33 4.14 3.72
N SER A 38 6.52 5.46 3.74
CA SER A 38 6.26 6.32 4.91
C SER A 38 4.90 6.99 4.74
N VAL A 39 4.13 7.06 5.82
CA VAL A 39 2.80 7.67 5.86
C VAL A 39 2.73 8.61 7.03
N LYS A 40 2.41 9.88 6.77
CA LYS A 40 2.35 10.91 7.81
C LYS A 40 1.01 11.62 7.81
N SER A 41 0.42 11.85 8.98
CA SER A 41 -0.79 12.67 9.10
C SER A 41 -0.55 14.08 8.54
N SER A 42 -1.47 14.57 7.72
CA SER A 42 -1.44 15.96 7.25
C SER A 42 -1.53 16.95 8.41
N ALA A 43 -0.92 18.13 8.26
CA ALA A 43 -0.89 19.15 9.31
C ALA A 43 -2.28 19.67 9.72
N ASN A 44 -3.27 19.56 8.83
CA ASN A 44 -4.67 19.94 9.07
C ASN A 44 -5.54 18.78 9.61
N GLY A 45 -4.95 17.61 9.89
CA GLY A 45 -5.67 16.41 10.34
C GLY A 45 -6.46 15.68 9.24
N ILE A 46 -6.50 16.24 8.02
CA ILE A 46 -7.26 15.67 6.90
C ILE A 46 -6.36 14.72 6.11
N GLY A 47 -6.70 13.43 6.09
CA GLY A 47 -5.96 12.41 5.35
C GLY A 47 -4.49 12.26 5.79
N VAL A 48 -3.68 11.73 4.89
CA VAL A 48 -2.26 11.44 5.10
C VAL A 48 -1.43 11.77 3.86
N GLU A 49 -0.14 12.03 4.04
CA GLU A 49 0.85 12.10 2.98
C GLU A 49 1.59 10.76 2.90
N TYR A 50 1.60 10.15 1.71
CA TYR A 50 2.40 8.98 1.39
C TYR A 50 3.71 9.40 0.74
N LYS A 51 4.81 8.76 1.17
CA LYS A 51 6.10 8.76 0.47
C LYS A 51 6.47 7.32 0.16
N VAL A 52 6.56 7.01 -1.13
CA VAL A 52 6.81 5.66 -1.64
C VAL A 52 8.17 5.67 -2.34
N SER A 53 9.01 4.68 -2.01
CA SER A 53 10.28 4.45 -2.70
C SER A 53 10.47 2.95 -2.88
N PHE A 54 10.67 2.51 -4.11
CA PHE A 54 10.96 1.11 -4.45
C PHE A 54 12.15 1.01 -5.41
N SER A 55 12.90 -0.07 -5.28
CA SER A 55 13.98 -0.43 -6.19
C SER A 55 14.15 -1.94 -6.27
N ASN A 56 14.99 -2.40 -7.19
CA ASN A 56 15.24 -3.83 -7.42
C ASN A 56 13.93 -4.55 -7.79
N LEU A 57 13.19 -3.98 -8.74
CA LEU A 57 11.96 -4.58 -9.23
C LEU A 57 12.29 -5.67 -10.26
N PRO A 58 11.42 -6.70 -10.41
CA PRO A 58 11.57 -7.65 -11.49
C PRO A 58 11.65 -6.94 -12.86
N LYS A 59 12.45 -7.47 -13.79
CA LYS A 59 12.59 -6.89 -15.14
C LYS A 59 11.30 -6.97 -15.96
N ASP A 60 10.48 -7.98 -15.68
CA ASP A 60 9.24 -8.29 -16.38
C ASP A 60 8.07 -8.43 -15.41
N GLY A 61 6.84 -8.45 -15.95
CA GLY A 61 5.62 -8.66 -15.17
C GLY A 61 5.04 -7.39 -14.54
N GLY A 62 5.65 -6.23 -14.79
CA GLY A 62 5.07 -4.92 -14.50
C GLY A 62 3.95 -4.52 -15.48
N PRO A 63 3.43 -3.28 -15.39
CA PRO A 63 3.68 -2.33 -14.31
C PRO A 63 3.20 -2.90 -12.97
N PHE A 64 3.99 -2.71 -11.92
CA PHE A 64 3.74 -3.33 -10.62
C PHE A 64 2.68 -2.56 -9.84
N LEU A 65 1.93 -3.29 -9.03
CA LEU A 65 0.90 -2.73 -8.17
C LEU A 65 1.38 -2.75 -6.72
N TYR A 66 0.81 -1.89 -5.91
CA TYR A 66 1.01 -1.87 -4.47
C TYR A 66 -0.28 -1.41 -3.80
N HIS A 67 -0.66 -2.13 -2.75
CA HIS A 67 -1.90 -1.91 -2.02
C HIS A 67 -1.67 -2.07 -0.52
N ILE A 68 -2.52 -1.42 0.27
CA ILE A 68 -2.62 -1.71 1.70
C ILE A 68 -3.57 -2.90 1.88
N HIS A 69 -3.15 -3.86 2.69
CA HIS A 69 -3.87 -5.09 2.95
C HIS A 69 -4.49 -5.11 4.35
N GLU A 70 -5.58 -5.85 4.50
CA GLU A 70 -6.40 -5.89 5.72
C GLU A 70 -5.67 -6.46 6.94
N LYS A 71 -4.68 -7.33 6.76
CA LYS A 71 -3.96 -7.97 7.87
C LYS A 71 -2.48 -7.64 7.84
N LYS A 72 -1.85 -7.73 9.02
CA LYS A 72 -0.39 -7.72 9.15
C LYS A 72 0.23 -8.89 8.39
N VAL A 73 1.46 -8.68 7.91
CA VAL A 73 2.38 -9.76 7.58
C VAL A 73 2.67 -10.55 8.86
N PRO A 74 2.41 -11.87 8.90
CA PRO A 74 2.81 -12.73 10.01
C PRO A 74 4.33 -12.86 10.15
N ASN A 75 4.79 -13.42 11.27
CA ASN A 75 6.22 -13.58 11.57
C ASN A 75 7.00 -14.44 10.56
N ASP A 76 6.32 -15.29 9.80
CA ASP A 76 6.92 -16.12 8.75
C ASP A 76 7.07 -15.39 7.40
N GLY A 77 6.72 -14.10 7.34
CA GLY A 77 6.85 -13.28 6.12
C GLY A 77 5.85 -13.63 5.01
N ASN A 78 4.85 -14.47 5.28
CA ASN A 78 3.93 -14.93 4.25
C ASN A 78 2.98 -13.81 3.80
N CYS A 79 3.27 -13.21 2.64
CA CYS A 79 2.45 -12.15 2.07
C CYS A 79 1.03 -12.60 1.71
N THR A 80 0.73 -13.88 1.56
CA THR A 80 -0.65 -14.36 1.31
C THR A 80 -1.55 -14.19 2.53
N SER A 81 -0.97 -14.24 3.73
CA SER A 81 -1.68 -14.13 5.00
C SER A 81 -2.15 -12.71 5.32
N THR A 82 -1.72 -11.71 4.54
CA THR A 82 -2.20 -10.31 4.67
C THR A 82 -3.66 -10.14 4.21
N ALA A 83 -4.30 -11.21 3.71
CA ALA A 83 -5.69 -11.25 3.24
C ALA A 83 -5.95 -10.30 2.05
N ALA A 84 -7.17 -9.78 1.92
CA ALA A 84 -7.59 -8.89 0.84
C ALA A 84 -7.05 -7.46 1.02
N HIS A 85 -7.30 -6.59 0.05
CA HIS A 85 -7.03 -5.16 0.18
C HIS A 85 -7.84 -4.56 1.35
N LEU A 86 -7.34 -3.49 1.94
CA LEU A 86 -8.10 -2.69 2.91
C LEU A 86 -9.30 -2.04 2.21
N ASP A 87 -10.48 -2.64 2.40
CA ASP A 87 -11.72 -2.23 1.75
C ASP A 87 -12.90 -2.21 2.74
N PRO A 88 -12.91 -1.27 3.70
CA PRO A 88 -13.94 -1.20 4.72
C PRO A 88 -15.34 -0.90 4.18
N PHE A 89 -15.46 -0.50 2.91
CA PHE A 89 -16.72 -0.20 2.24
C PHE A 89 -17.16 -1.30 1.28
N VAL A 90 -16.42 -2.42 1.23
CA VAL A 90 -16.71 -3.59 0.40
C VAL A 90 -17.01 -3.20 -1.05
N ARG A 91 -16.24 -2.26 -1.58
CA ARG A 91 -16.37 -1.78 -2.96
C ARG A 91 -16.00 -2.88 -3.96
N GLY A 92 -15.02 -3.70 -3.60
CA GLY A 92 -14.42 -4.69 -4.49
C GLY A 92 -13.50 -4.07 -5.55
N GLU A 93 -12.93 -4.93 -6.39
CA GLU A 93 -11.97 -4.52 -7.43
C GLU A 93 -12.63 -4.09 -8.74
N MET A 94 -13.91 -4.43 -8.93
CA MET A 94 -14.64 -4.17 -10.17
C MET A 94 -15.87 -3.28 -9.92
N PRO A 95 -16.08 -2.22 -10.73
CA PRO A 95 -15.18 -1.77 -11.81
C PRO A 95 -13.84 -1.28 -11.25
N THR A 96 -12.78 -1.35 -12.08
CA THR A 96 -11.45 -0.87 -11.72
C THR A 96 -11.49 0.54 -11.15
N CYS A 97 -10.66 0.82 -10.15
CA CYS A 97 -10.53 2.16 -9.59
C CYS A 97 -10.28 3.20 -10.68
N GLU A 98 -11.08 4.28 -10.64
CA GLU A 98 -10.90 5.44 -11.49
C GLU A 98 -10.25 6.54 -10.65
N SER A 99 -9.00 6.88 -10.96
CA SER A 99 -8.20 7.85 -10.18
C SER A 99 -8.83 9.24 -10.11
N LYS A 100 -9.72 9.59 -11.04
CA LYS A 100 -10.51 10.84 -11.01
C LYS A 100 -11.54 10.87 -9.88
N PHE A 101 -11.94 9.70 -9.38
CA PHE A 101 -12.92 9.53 -8.31
C PHE A 101 -12.36 8.61 -7.21
N PRO A 102 -11.26 9.01 -6.52
CA PRO A 102 -10.55 8.16 -5.58
C PRO A 102 -11.42 7.71 -4.39
N GLN A 103 -12.44 8.49 -4.03
CA GLN A 103 -13.46 8.14 -3.02
C GLN A 103 -14.28 6.89 -3.39
N THR A 104 -14.28 6.48 -4.66
CA THR A 104 -14.98 5.29 -5.14
C THR A 104 -14.10 4.05 -5.20
N CYS A 105 -12.80 4.19 -4.91
CA CYS A 105 -11.85 3.09 -4.89
C CYS A 105 -11.80 2.42 -3.51
N GLN A 106 -11.17 1.25 -3.42
CA GLN A 106 -10.85 0.64 -2.13
C GLN A 106 -9.88 1.58 -1.39
N VAL A 107 -10.01 1.68 -0.06
CA VAL A 107 -9.13 2.54 0.74
C VAL A 107 -7.67 2.16 0.51
N GLY A 108 -7.37 0.86 0.45
CA GLY A 108 -6.03 0.34 0.21
C GLY A 108 -5.55 0.34 -1.24
N ASP A 109 -6.37 0.73 -2.23
CA ASP A 109 -5.97 0.72 -3.65
C ASP A 109 -5.14 1.95 -4.03
N LEU A 110 -3.88 1.98 -3.56
CA LEU A 110 -2.96 3.09 -3.83
C LEU A 110 -2.58 3.16 -5.32
N SER A 111 -2.32 2.02 -5.95
CA SER A 111 -1.98 1.96 -7.38
C SER A 111 -3.09 2.46 -8.30
N GLY A 112 -4.36 2.14 -7.99
CA GLY A 112 -5.51 2.64 -8.72
C GLY A 112 -5.71 4.14 -8.55
N LYS A 113 -5.52 4.66 -7.32
CA LYS A 113 -5.70 6.08 -7.00
C LYS A 113 -4.56 6.97 -7.53
N TYR A 114 -3.32 6.54 -7.35
CA TYR A 114 -2.12 7.39 -7.49
C TYR A 114 -1.13 6.95 -8.57
N GLY A 115 -1.41 5.82 -9.24
CA GLY A 115 -0.59 5.30 -10.32
C GLY A 115 0.22 4.07 -9.92
N LYS A 116 0.51 3.25 -10.93
CA LYS A 116 1.27 2.00 -10.82
C LYS A 116 2.77 2.29 -10.82
N ILE A 117 3.56 1.31 -10.42
CA ILE A 117 5.02 1.35 -10.47
C ILE A 117 5.47 1.05 -11.91
N THR A 118 6.10 2.02 -12.57
CA THR A 118 6.49 1.95 -13.98
C THR A 118 7.99 2.17 -14.24
N SER A 119 8.78 2.37 -13.19
CA SER A 119 10.23 2.62 -13.28
C SER A 119 10.96 1.87 -12.16
N ASP A 120 12.27 1.69 -12.32
CA ASP A 120 13.17 1.19 -11.28
C ASP A 120 14.45 2.06 -11.30
N PRO A 121 14.72 2.88 -10.26
CA PRO A 121 13.90 3.05 -9.05
C PRO A 121 12.56 3.76 -9.33
N PHE A 122 11.62 3.59 -8.41
CA PHE A 122 10.34 4.28 -8.39
C PHE A 122 10.21 5.11 -7.13
N GLU A 123 9.81 6.36 -7.29
CA GLU A 123 9.51 7.27 -6.18
C GLU A 123 8.21 8.01 -6.45
N ALA A 124 7.38 8.15 -5.41
CA ALA A 124 6.16 8.92 -5.50
C ALA A 124 5.84 9.60 -4.15
N THR A 125 5.20 10.76 -4.22
CA THR A 125 4.62 11.42 -3.07
C THR A 125 3.23 11.93 -3.43
N TYR A 126 2.24 11.65 -2.60
CA TYR A 126 0.87 12.06 -2.83
C TYR A 126 0.09 12.16 -1.53
N HIS A 127 -0.99 12.95 -1.59
CA HIS A 127 -1.93 13.09 -0.49
C HIS A 127 -3.13 12.15 -0.69
N ASP A 128 -3.49 11.42 0.36
CA ASP A 128 -4.67 10.57 0.40
C ASP A 128 -5.62 10.97 1.53
N GLU A 129 -6.82 11.38 1.15
CA GLU A 129 -7.85 11.85 2.06
C GLU A 129 -8.58 10.70 2.79
N PHE A 130 -8.38 9.44 2.37
CA PHE A 130 -9.24 8.32 2.74
C PHE A 130 -8.58 7.34 3.72
N SER A 131 -7.25 7.36 3.84
CA SER A 131 -6.50 6.54 4.79
C SER A 131 -6.39 7.23 6.15
N SER A 132 -6.36 6.42 7.21
CA SER A 132 -6.28 6.92 8.57
C SER A 132 -5.05 6.36 9.32
N LEU A 133 -4.52 7.17 10.23
CA LEU A 133 -3.58 6.75 11.27
C LEU A 133 -4.25 6.65 12.66
N ILE A 134 -5.57 6.76 12.74
CA ILE A 134 -6.33 6.58 13.98
C ILE A 134 -6.47 5.08 14.24
N ALA A 135 -5.91 4.57 15.33
CA ALA A 135 -6.07 3.17 15.70
C ALA A 135 -7.57 2.81 15.89
N GLY A 136 -8.01 1.68 15.35
CA GLY A 136 -9.40 1.22 15.42
C GLY A 136 -10.35 1.88 14.41
N ASN A 137 -9.91 2.91 13.66
CA ASN A 137 -10.67 3.40 12.50
C ASN A 137 -10.70 2.31 11.40
N ASN A 138 -11.81 2.19 10.68
CA ASN A 138 -11.98 1.16 9.64
C ASN A 138 -11.06 1.36 8.43
N ALA A 139 -10.66 2.59 8.15
CA ALA A 139 -9.68 2.96 7.13
C ALA A 139 -8.25 3.09 7.69
N SER A 140 -8.03 2.65 8.93
CA SER A 140 -6.73 2.74 9.57
C SER A 140 -5.72 1.83 8.89
N ILE A 141 -4.55 2.39 8.61
CA ILE A 141 -3.38 1.63 8.15
C ILE A 141 -2.51 1.17 9.32
N VAL A 142 -2.80 1.65 10.54
CA VAL A 142 -2.19 1.14 11.76
C VAL A 142 -2.55 -0.34 11.89
N ASP A 143 -1.58 -1.15 12.26
CA ASP A 143 -1.72 -2.60 12.34
C ASP A 143 -2.11 -3.28 11.01
N ARG A 144 -1.66 -2.71 9.89
CA ARG A 144 -1.83 -3.26 8.54
C ARG A 144 -0.48 -3.45 7.87
N SER A 145 -0.55 -4.00 6.66
CA SER A 145 0.61 -4.17 5.78
C SER A 145 0.38 -3.53 4.43
N PHE A 146 1.44 -3.29 3.68
CA PHE A 146 1.33 -3.16 2.23
C PHE A 146 1.94 -4.37 1.53
N VAL A 147 1.50 -4.61 0.30
CA VAL A 147 2.01 -5.68 -0.57
C VAL A 147 2.32 -5.09 -1.93
N VAL A 148 3.48 -5.45 -2.50
CA VAL A 148 3.84 -5.19 -3.90
C VAL A 148 3.46 -6.40 -4.74
N HIS A 149 2.88 -6.18 -5.91
CA HIS A 149 2.40 -7.23 -6.81
C HIS A 149 2.91 -7.03 -8.24
N PHE A 150 3.01 -8.13 -8.96
CA PHE A 150 3.01 -8.12 -10.42
C PHE A 150 1.69 -7.55 -10.97
N SER A 151 1.67 -7.19 -12.25
CA SER A 151 0.45 -6.73 -12.95
C SER A 151 -0.68 -7.76 -12.94
N ASN A 152 -0.34 -9.06 -12.83
CA ASN A 152 -1.29 -10.17 -12.68
C ASN A 152 -1.74 -10.42 -11.23
N LYS A 153 -1.43 -9.50 -10.29
CA LYS A 153 -1.75 -9.54 -8.85
C LYS A 153 -1.00 -10.57 -8.02
N THR A 154 -0.06 -11.31 -8.60
CA THR A 154 0.86 -12.18 -7.83
C THR A 154 1.66 -11.33 -6.85
N ARG A 155 1.66 -11.70 -5.56
CA ARG A 155 2.36 -10.98 -4.48
C ARG A 155 3.86 -11.23 -4.60
N ILE A 156 4.67 -10.16 -4.45
CA ILE A 156 6.13 -10.19 -4.59
C ILE A 156 6.81 -10.05 -3.23
N SER A 157 6.42 -9.00 -2.50
CA SER A 157 6.98 -8.65 -1.19
C SER A 157 5.94 -7.85 -0.40
N CYS A 158 6.09 -7.80 0.92
CA CYS A 158 5.15 -7.13 1.81
C CYS A 158 5.83 -6.70 3.11
N ALA A 159 5.26 -5.69 3.78
CA ALA A 159 5.77 -5.19 5.04
C ALA A 159 4.65 -4.61 5.92
N ASN A 160 4.84 -4.68 7.23
CA ASN A 160 3.96 -4.07 8.23
C ASN A 160 4.28 -2.59 8.43
N PHE A 161 3.25 -1.77 8.63
CA PHE A 161 3.42 -0.41 9.15
C PHE A 161 3.72 -0.47 10.65
N ALA A 162 4.82 0.16 11.05
CA ALA A 162 5.27 0.33 12.44
C ALA A 162 5.24 1.82 12.85
#